data_AF-A0A8H8JLY2-F1
#
_entry.id   AF-A0A8H8JLY2-F1
#
_cell.length_a   1.000
_cell.length_b   1.000
_cell.length_c   1.000
_cell.angle_alpha   90.00
_cell.angle_beta   90.00
_cell.angle_gamma   90.00
#
_symmetry.space_group_name_H-M   'P 1'
#
loop_
_entity.id
_entity.type
_entity.pdbx_description
1 polymer ?
#
loop_
_entity_poly.entity_id
_entity_poly.type
_entity_poly.pdbx_seq_one_letter_code
_entity_poly.pdbx_strand_id
1 'polypeptide(L)'
;MDSLFTRDLAPLLEHEFVTQWDCYDKKYTPLNGALMHFYKHSPYLCEAFHIISTSPPPRPGTTDWGSSLYLKMWRRLVHEGIQPFKILPFCFSDGRSCRLDNRLPDPFKKDPKRWGEGRLNGGDRTGLAEGGELDVALGNVFSVHLHNQWEKAFPTGGWVERLLLNRYDSRLSRWKRSEVPDDGPPPSE
;
A
#
# COMPACT_ATOMS: atom_id res chain seq x y z
N MET A 1 -7.57 -6.60 -6.52
CA MET A 1 -6.35 -6.02 -5.91
C MET A 1 -6.76 -4.99 -4.86
N ASP A 2 -6.58 -5.26 -3.57
CA ASP A 2 -7.26 -4.53 -2.46
C ASP A 2 -6.53 -3.26 -2.04
N SER A 3 -5.72 -2.69 -2.93
CA SER A 3 -4.78 -1.64 -2.60
C SER A 3 -4.67 -0.66 -3.76
N LEU A 4 -4.70 0.63 -3.45
CA LEU A 4 -4.30 1.69 -4.36
C LEU A 4 -2.83 2.01 -4.10
N PHE A 5 -1.96 1.86 -5.09
CA PHE A 5 -0.60 2.36 -4.95
C PHE A 5 -0.60 3.89 -5.05
N THR A 6 0.16 4.54 -4.18
CA THR A 6 0.31 6.00 -4.13
C THR A 6 1.70 6.44 -4.52
N ARG A 7 2.66 5.50 -4.48
CA ARG A 7 4.06 5.71 -4.87
C ARG A 7 4.66 4.43 -5.42
N ASP A 8 5.77 4.60 -6.14
CA ASP A 8 6.64 3.50 -6.51
C ASP A 8 7.15 2.72 -5.28
N LEU A 9 7.05 1.39 -5.35
CA LEU A 9 7.55 0.46 -4.34
C LEU A 9 9.06 0.20 -4.47
N ALA A 10 9.71 0.59 -5.58
CA ALA A 10 11.13 0.36 -5.84
C ALA A 10 12.06 0.64 -4.65
N PRO A 11 11.88 1.75 -3.87
CA PRO A 11 12.71 2.00 -2.68
C PRO A 11 12.61 0.93 -1.58
N LEU A 12 11.56 0.11 -1.58
CA LEU A 12 11.38 -0.98 -0.62
C LEU A 12 11.94 -2.31 -1.13
N LEU A 13 12.19 -2.44 -2.45
CA LEU A 13 12.55 -3.71 -3.07
C LEU A 13 13.99 -4.15 -2.79
N GLU A 14 14.81 -3.27 -2.19
CA GLU A 14 16.14 -3.61 -1.64
C GLU A 14 16.07 -4.47 -0.37
N HIS A 15 14.87 -4.63 0.18
CA HIS A 15 14.63 -5.38 1.41
C HIS A 15 13.54 -6.41 1.22
N GLU A 16 13.70 -7.55 1.89
CA GLU A 16 12.60 -8.47 2.10
C GLU A 16 11.79 -8.00 3.30
N PHE A 17 10.48 -7.89 3.14
CA PHE A 17 9.61 -7.37 4.17
C PHE A 17 8.21 -7.97 4.17
N VAL A 18 7.59 -7.89 5.33
CA VAL A 18 6.17 -8.16 5.54
C VAL A 18 5.54 -6.94 6.21
N THR A 19 4.37 -6.52 5.76
CA THR A 19 3.65 -5.42 6.41
C THR A 19 3.27 -5.74 7.84
N GLN A 20 3.27 -4.73 8.70
CA GLN A 20 2.67 -4.82 10.03
C GLN A 20 1.14 -4.78 9.94
N TRP A 21 0.45 -5.34 10.92
CA TRP A 21 -0.97 -5.04 11.15
C TRP A 21 -1.14 -3.70 11.90
N ASP A 22 -2.34 -3.11 11.89
CA ASP A 22 -2.65 -1.96 12.75
C ASP A 22 -2.45 -2.29 14.24
N CYS A 23 -2.01 -1.29 15.02
CA CYS A 23 -1.67 -1.45 16.43
C CYS A 23 -2.88 -1.38 17.38
N TYR A 24 -4.12 -1.23 16.88
CA TYR A 24 -5.26 -0.91 17.73
C TYR A 24 -5.93 -2.15 18.31
N ASP A 25 -6.17 -3.18 17.49
CA ASP A 25 -7.05 -4.29 17.90
C ASP A 25 -6.39 -5.69 17.80
N LYS A 26 -5.11 -5.78 17.43
CA LYS A 26 -4.45 -7.04 17.06
C LYS A 26 -3.25 -7.43 17.94
N LYS A 27 -3.49 -7.59 19.25
CA LYS A 27 -2.47 -7.88 20.27
C LYS A 27 -1.57 -9.10 19.99
N TYR A 28 -1.96 -10.02 19.11
CA TYR A 28 -1.21 -11.26 18.81
C TYR A 28 -1.04 -11.57 17.32
N THR A 29 -1.40 -10.65 16.43
CA THR A 29 -1.23 -10.82 14.98
C THR A 29 -0.51 -9.59 14.42
N PRO A 30 0.78 -9.41 14.73
CA PRO A 30 1.49 -8.17 14.43
C PRO A 30 1.82 -8.01 12.95
N LEU A 31 1.70 -9.07 12.14
CA LEU A 31 2.08 -9.07 10.73
C LEU A 31 0.85 -9.28 9.84
N ASN A 32 0.80 -8.49 8.77
CA ASN A 32 -0.16 -8.54 7.67
C ASN A 32 0.57 -9.00 6.39
N GLY A 33 -0.06 -9.88 5.62
CA GLY A 33 0.44 -10.32 4.30
C GLY A 33 -0.09 -9.51 3.12
N ALA A 34 -0.84 -8.42 3.35
CA ALA A 34 -1.47 -7.63 2.29
C ALA A 34 -0.44 -7.01 1.33
N LEU A 35 0.74 -6.65 1.84
CA LEU A 35 1.89 -6.28 1.04
C LEU A 35 3.15 -6.92 1.62
N MET A 36 3.87 -7.64 0.78
CA MET A 36 5.10 -8.32 1.15
C MET A 36 6.02 -8.41 -0.06
N HIS A 37 7.32 -8.46 0.21
CA HIS A 37 8.34 -8.63 -0.80
C HIS A 37 9.38 -9.63 -0.31
N PHE A 38 9.70 -10.59 -1.16
CA PHE A 38 10.73 -11.60 -0.93
C PHE A 38 11.47 -11.84 -2.24
N TYR A 39 12.76 -12.15 -2.14
CA TYR A 39 13.56 -12.50 -3.30
C TYR A 39 13.18 -13.88 -3.85
N LYS A 40 13.44 -14.10 -5.13
CA LYS A 40 13.16 -15.37 -5.82
C LYS A 40 13.72 -16.60 -5.09
N HIS A 41 14.87 -16.45 -4.43
CA HIS A 41 15.54 -17.51 -3.66
C HIS A 41 15.63 -17.16 -2.16
N SER A 42 14.58 -16.55 -1.62
CA SER A 42 14.51 -16.16 -0.22
C SER A 42 14.59 -17.37 0.72
N PRO A 43 15.53 -17.40 1.69
CA PRO A 43 15.53 -18.41 2.73
C PRO A 43 14.26 -18.33 3.60
N TYR A 44 13.66 -17.14 3.72
CA TYR A 44 12.42 -16.96 4.47
C TYR A 44 11.24 -17.66 3.77
N LEU A 45 11.14 -17.57 2.45
CA LEU A 45 10.11 -18.31 1.72
C LEU A 45 10.29 -19.84 1.85
N CYS A 46 11.54 -20.33 1.81
CA CYS A 46 11.82 -21.74 2.07
C CYS A 46 11.33 -22.16 3.46
N GLU A 47 11.59 -21.35 4.50
CA GLU A 47 11.09 -21.62 5.85
C GLU A 47 9.55 -21.56 5.93
N ALA A 48 8.90 -20.62 5.23
CA ALA A 48 7.46 -20.56 5.14
C ALA A 48 6.87 -21.85 4.55
N PHE A 49 7.43 -22.35 3.44
CA PHE A 49 6.99 -23.60 2.83
C PHE A 49 7.31 -24.82 3.69
N HIS A 50 8.44 -24.82 4.40
CA HIS A 50 8.77 -25.86 5.35
C HIS A 50 7.77 -25.90 6.51
N ILE A 51 7.36 -24.74 7.05
CA ILE A 51 6.30 -24.65 8.07
C ILE A 51 4.98 -25.20 7.52
N ILE A 52 4.58 -24.79 6.31
CA ILE A 52 3.34 -25.23 5.67
C ILE A 52 3.32 -26.76 5.49
N SER A 53 4.43 -27.35 5.03
CA SER A 53 4.50 -28.78 4.72
C SER A 53 4.60 -29.68 5.96
N THR A 54 5.11 -29.16 7.08
CA THR A 54 5.34 -29.94 8.31
C THR A 54 4.34 -29.67 9.43
N SER A 55 3.51 -28.62 9.31
CA SER A 55 2.49 -28.27 10.31
C SER A 55 1.12 -28.86 9.94
N PRO A 56 0.18 -28.95 10.90
CA PRO A 56 -1.20 -29.30 10.59
C PRO A 56 -1.81 -28.37 9.53
N PRO A 57 -2.76 -28.86 8.72
CA PRO A 57 -3.51 -28.03 7.79
C PRO A 57 -4.17 -26.82 8.48
N PRO A 58 -4.36 -25.70 7.75
CA PRO A 58 -4.91 -24.48 8.30
C PRO A 58 -6.36 -24.72 8.69
N ARG A 59 -6.77 -24.16 9.84
CA ARG A 59 -8.17 -24.26 10.26
C ARG A 59 -9.05 -23.41 9.32
N PRO A 60 -10.28 -23.86 9.00
CA PRO A 60 -11.19 -23.07 8.19
C PRO A 60 -11.45 -21.67 8.79
N GLY A 61 -11.39 -20.64 7.94
CA GLY A 61 -11.68 -19.26 8.34
C GLY A 61 -10.61 -18.58 9.20
N THR A 62 -9.40 -19.17 9.31
CA THR A 62 -8.30 -18.56 10.07
C THR A 62 -7.21 -18.00 9.14
N THR A 63 -6.25 -17.31 9.75
CA THR A 63 -5.05 -16.78 9.08
C THR A 63 -3.82 -17.66 9.33
N ASP A 64 -4.01 -18.98 9.52
CA ASP A 64 -2.94 -19.92 9.86
C ASP A 64 -1.83 -19.95 8.78
N TRP A 65 -2.19 -19.80 7.49
CA TRP A 65 -1.25 -19.63 6.37
C TRP A 65 -0.99 -18.16 5.97
N GLY A 66 -1.48 -17.21 6.76
CA GLY A 66 -1.26 -15.77 6.59
C GLY A 66 -0.52 -15.18 7.78
N SER A 67 -1.17 -14.29 8.53
CA SER A 67 -0.54 -13.57 9.67
C SER A 67 0.12 -14.50 10.70
N SER A 68 -0.48 -15.65 11.00
CA SER A 68 0.08 -16.63 11.94
C SER A 68 1.35 -17.29 11.40
N LEU A 69 1.38 -17.59 10.10
CA LEU A 69 2.56 -18.15 9.43
C LEU A 69 3.74 -17.19 9.52
N TYR A 70 3.53 -15.91 9.18
CA TYR A 70 4.59 -14.90 9.21
C TYR A 70 5.13 -14.70 10.63
N LEU A 71 4.26 -14.71 11.65
CA LEU A 71 4.67 -14.63 13.04
C LEU A 71 5.47 -15.88 13.47
N LYS A 72 5.04 -17.08 13.07
CA LYS A 72 5.75 -18.33 13.38
C LYS A 72 7.13 -18.35 12.72
N MET A 73 7.22 -17.94 11.45
CA MET A 73 8.48 -17.79 10.73
C MET A 73 9.41 -16.81 11.42
N TRP A 74 8.92 -15.60 11.76
CA TRP A 74 9.70 -14.60 12.48
C TRP A 74 10.24 -15.14 13.81
N ARG A 75 9.42 -15.84 14.60
CA ARG A 75 9.83 -16.43 15.88
C ARG A 75 10.90 -17.50 15.72
N ARG A 76 10.79 -18.35 14.70
CA ARG A 76 11.81 -19.37 14.40
C ARG A 76 13.15 -18.75 14.03
N LEU A 77 13.13 -17.75 13.15
CA LEU A 77 14.34 -17.02 12.77
C LEU A 77 15.04 -16.40 13.98
N VAL A 78 14.28 -15.71 14.85
CA VAL A 78 14.83 -15.12 16.08
C VAL A 78 15.34 -16.17 17.06
N HIS A 79 14.64 -17.28 17.22
CA HIS A 79 15.07 -18.38 18.10
C HIS A 79 16.42 -18.96 17.67
N GLU A 80 16.65 -19.09 16.36
CA GLU A 80 17.90 -19.60 15.77
C GLU A 80 18.98 -18.50 15.61
N GLY A 81 18.74 -17.28 16.09
CA GLY A 81 19.69 -16.17 15.95
C GLY A 81 19.83 -15.63 14.51
N ILE A 82 18.91 -15.96 13.61
CA ILE A 82 18.88 -15.50 12.22
C ILE A 82 18.14 -14.16 12.16
N GLN A 83 18.73 -13.16 11.49
CA GLN A 83 18.07 -11.88 11.28
C GLN A 83 16.78 -12.07 10.45
N PRO A 84 15.60 -11.66 10.97
CA PRO A 84 14.35 -11.75 10.21
C PRO A 84 14.27 -10.72 9.09
N PHE A 85 13.32 -10.95 8.17
CA PHE A 85 12.86 -9.95 7.20
C PHE A 85 12.41 -8.65 7.90
N LYS A 86 12.45 -7.53 7.18
CA LYS A 86 12.04 -6.23 7.71
C LYS A 86 10.52 -6.17 7.91
N ILE A 87 10.08 -5.37 8.87
CA ILE A 87 8.65 -5.13 9.09
C ILE A 87 8.35 -3.74 8.53
N LEU A 88 7.48 -3.67 7.51
CA LEU A 88 7.01 -2.40 6.97
C LEU A 88 5.86 -1.88 7.85
N PRO A 89 6.00 -0.74 8.55
CA PRO A 89 4.93 -0.23 9.40
C PRO A 89 3.63 -0.02 8.63
N PHE A 90 2.50 -0.43 9.20
CA PHE A 90 1.20 -0.44 8.52
C PHE A 90 0.83 0.93 7.92
N CYS A 91 1.21 2.03 8.58
CA CYS A 91 0.90 3.39 8.15
C CYS A 91 1.49 3.75 6.76
N PHE A 92 2.53 3.03 6.31
CA PHE A 92 3.10 3.18 4.96
C PHE A 92 2.28 2.48 3.86
N SER A 93 1.38 1.57 4.20
CA SER A 93 0.57 0.80 3.26
C SER A 93 -0.95 0.90 3.50
N ASP A 94 -1.31 1.44 4.66
CA ASP A 94 -2.67 1.64 5.16
C ASP A 94 -2.69 2.96 5.95
N GLY A 95 -2.64 4.07 5.19
CA GLY A 95 -2.66 5.41 5.75
C GLY A 95 -3.94 5.74 6.54
N ARG A 96 -5.03 5.00 6.29
CA ARG A 96 -6.30 5.11 7.02
C ARG A 96 -6.15 4.61 8.45
N SER A 97 -5.25 3.70 8.72
CA SER A 97 -5.06 3.14 10.06
C SER A 97 -3.99 3.89 10.87
N CYS A 98 -3.39 4.97 10.36
CA CYS A 98 -2.42 5.77 11.12
C CYS A 98 -3.06 6.50 12.32
N ARG A 99 -2.21 7.19 13.11
CA ARG A 99 -2.68 8.03 14.23
C ARG A 99 -3.62 9.12 13.73
N LEU A 100 -4.51 9.59 14.61
CA LEU A 100 -5.55 10.57 14.24
C LEU A 100 -5.00 11.87 13.66
N ASP A 101 -3.79 12.27 14.04
CA ASP A 101 -3.10 13.46 13.57
C ASP A 101 -2.50 13.33 12.16
N ASN A 102 -2.29 12.11 11.67
CA ASN A 102 -1.70 11.87 10.35
C ASN A 102 -2.45 10.85 9.48
N ARG A 103 -3.62 10.40 9.92
CA ARG A 103 -4.50 9.46 9.22
C ARG A 103 -5.04 10.06 7.93
N LEU A 104 -4.94 9.31 6.84
CA LEU A 104 -5.58 9.66 5.57
C LEU A 104 -7.11 9.64 5.70
N PRO A 105 -7.84 10.52 4.99
CA PRO A 105 -9.29 10.46 4.93
C PRO A 105 -9.79 9.11 4.41
N ASP A 106 -10.99 8.71 4.83
CA ASP A 106 -11.60 7.47 4.34
C ASP A 106 -11.82 7.58 2.81
N PRO A 107 -11.26 6.67 1.99
CA PRO A 107 -11.35 6.77 0.53
C PRO A 107 -12.78 6.69 -0.01
N PHE A 108 -13.70 6.09 0.76
CA PHE A 108 -15.09 5.88 0.35
C PHE A 108 -16.06 6.93 0.91
N LYS A 109 -15.56 7.95 1.62
CA LYS A 109 -16.38 9.03 2.17
C LYS A 109 -16.04 10.34 1.48
N LYS A 110 -17.03 11.25 1.45
CA LYS A 110 -16.80 12.63 1.03
C LYS A 110 -15.63 13.23 1.83
N ASP A 111 -14.81 14.00 1.13
CA ASP A 111 -13.67 14.69 1.73
C ASP A 111 -14.10 15.47 2.98
N PRO A 112 -13.22 15.51 4.01
CA PRO A 112 -13.45 16.37 5.16
C PRO A 112 -13.42 17.85 4.74
N LYS A 113 -13.84 18.74 5.63
CA LYS A 113 -13.74 20.19 5.36
C LYS A 113 -12.29 20.69 5.33
N ARG A 114 -11.39 19.97 6.01
CA ARG A 114 -9.96 20.28 6.13
C ARG A 114 -9.20 19.00 6.46
N TRP A 115 -7.97 18.90 6.00
CA TRP A 115 -7.01 17.88 6.41
C TRP A 115 -5.66 18.54 6.71
N GLY A 116 -4.97 18.06 7.75
CA GLY A 116 -3.74 18.68 8.23
C GLY A 116 -3.95 20.00 8.98
N GLU A 117 -2.88 20.76 9.13
CA GLU A 117 -2.86 21.99 9.92
C GLU A 117 -3.23 23.24 9.11
N GLY A 118 -3.70 23.08 7.86
CA GLY A 118 -3.97 24.19 6.92
C GLY A 118 -2.74 25.05 6.66
N ARG A 119 -1.55 24.45 6.66
CA ARG A 119 -0.32 25.13 6.27
C ARG A 119 -0.41 25.39 4.76
N LEU A 120 -0.06 26.60 4.33
CA LEU A 120 -0.11 27.03 2.93
C LEU A 120 1.01 26.38 2.10
N ASN A 121 0.95 25.06 1.92
CA ASN A 121 1.65 24.37 0.85
C ASN A 121 0.64 24.25 -0.30
N GLY A 122 0.92 24.84 -1.47
CA GLY A 122 0.03 24.72 -2.64
C GLY A 122 -1.18 25.66 -2.68
N GLY A 123 -1.29 26.67 -1.81
CA GLY A 123 -2.25 27.77 -1.94
C GLY A 123 -3.69 27.51 -1.46
N ASP A 124 -3.99 26.33 -0.92
CA ASP A 124 -5.30 25.98 -0.36
C ASP A 124 -5.28 25.91 1.18
N ARG A 125 -6.29 26.51 1.84
CA ARG A 125 -6.44 26.47 3.31
C ARG A 125 -7.05 25.16 3.82
N THR A 126 -7.65 24.36 2.94
CA THR A 126 -8.25 23.08 3.33
C THR A 126 -7.23 21.94 3.39
N GLY A 127 -6.09 22.07 2.70
CA GLY A 127 -5.04 21.05 2.64
C GLY A 127 -5.39 19.86 1.72
N LEU A 128 -6.48 19.96 0.96
CA LEU A 128 -7.04 18.88 0.13
C LEU A 128 -6.83 19.08 -1.37
N ALA A 129 -6.36 20.26 -1.77
CA ALA A 129 -5.99 20.56 -3.14
C ALA A 129 -4.73 19.79 -3.58
N GLU A 130 -4.53 19.71 -4.89
CA GLU A 130 -3.26 19.25 -5.46
C GLU A 130 -2.11 20.18 -5.00
N GLY A 131 -0.98 19.58 -4.59
CA GLY A 131 0.11 20.29 -3.92
C GLY A 131 -0.14 20.65 -2.45
N GLY A 132 -1.34 20.36 -1.93
CA GLY A 132 -1.74 20.56 -0.54
C GLY A 132 -1.10 19.56 0.43
N GLU A 133 -1.37 19.74 1.73
CA GLU A 133 -0.82 18.88 2.79
C GLU A 133 -1.16 17.39 2.60
N LEU A 134 -2.40 17.07 2.18
CA LEU A 134 -2.80 15.68 1.93
C LEU A 134 -1.99 15.07 0.79
N ASP A 135 -1.76 15.83 -0.28
CA ASP A 135 -0.98 15.39 -1.42
C ASP A 135 0.49 15.13 -1.05
N VAL A 136 1.08 16.03 -0.26
CA VAL A 136 2.43 15.83 0.31
C VAL A 136 2.49 14.59 1.19
N ALA A 137 1.47 14.35 2.03
CA ALA A 137 1.41 13.17 2.88
C ALA A 137 1.27 11.87 2.07
N LEU A 138 0.49 11.87 0.98
CA LEU A 138 0.37 10.74 0.06
C LEU A 138 1.73 10.36 -0.56
N GLY A 139 2.64 11.32 -0.77
CA GLY A 139 4.01 11.05 -1.23
C GLY A 139 4.89 10.27 -0.24
N ASN A 140 4.47 10.16 1.03
CA ASN A 140 5.16 9.39 2.06
C ASN A 140 4.57 7.99 2.27
N VAL A 141 3.39 7.72 1.71
CA VAL A 141 2.71 6.43 1.79
C VAL A 141 2.92 5.70 0.46
N PHE A 142 3.07 4.39 0.50
CA PHE A 142 3.26 3.55 -0.69
C PHE A 142 1.96 2.99 -1.24
N SER A 143 1.01 2.67 -0.36
CA SER A 143 -0.31 2.21 -0.75
C SER A 143 -1.40 2.60 0.23
N VAL A 144 -2.65 2.49 -0.22
CA VAL A 144 -3.86 2.61 0.59
C VAL A 144 -4.62 1.30 0.46
N HIS A 145 -4.59 0.50 1.52
CA HIS A 145 -5.33 -0.75 1.63
C HIS A 145 -6.84 -0.49 1.81
N LEU A 146 -7.68 -1.18 1.04
CA LEU A 146 -9.12 -0.92 0.93
C LEU A 146 -9.98 -1.87 1.79
N HIS A 147 -9.38 -2.87 2.46
CA HIS A 147 -10.04 -3.79 3.38
C HIS A 147 -11.24 -4.55 2.78
N ASN A 148 -11.06 -5.06 1.56
CA ASN A 148 -12.01 -5.83 0.77
C ASN A 148 -13.29 -5.07 0.42
N GLN A 149 -13.22 -3.75 0.35
CA GLN A 149 -14.35 -2.88 0.02
C GLN A 149 -14.49 -2.63 -1.48
N TRP A 150 -14.39 -3.72 -2.25
CA TRP A 150 -14.38 -3.75 -3.73
C TRP A 150 -15.62 -3.12 -4.37
N GLU A 151 -16.76 -3.34 -3.75
CA GLU A 151 -18.08 -2.92 -4.24
C GLU A 151 -18.35 -1.43 -3.99
N LYS A 152 -17.49 -0.76 -3.21
CA LYS A 152 -17.68 0.66 -2.88
C LYS A 152 -17.06 1.53 -3.95
N ALA A 153 -17.87 2.44 -4.49
CA ALA A 153 -17.38 3.49 -5.36
C ALA A 153 -16.63 4.57 -4.56
N PHE A 154 -15.60 5.16 -5.18
CA PHE A 154 -15.00 6.38 -4.68
C PHE A 154 -15.94 7.57 -4.97
N PRO A 155 -16.10 8.52 -4.04
CA PRO A 155 -16.92 9.71 -4.28
C PRO A 155 -16.40 10.53 -5.46
N THR A 156 -17.30 10.96 -6.34
CA THR A 156 -16.98 11.86 -7.44
C THR A 156 -16.38 13.16 -6.92
N GLY A 157 -15.27 13.56 -7.51
CA GLY A 157 -14.49 14.70 -7.10
C GLY A 157 -13.91 14.54 -5.70
N GLY A 158 -13.75 13.32 -5.17
CA GLY A 158 -13.08 13.04 -3.90
C GLY A 158 -11.55 13.01 -4.04
N TRP A 159 -10.84 12.99 -2.91
CA TRP A 159 -9.37 13.03 -2.92
C TRP A 159 -8.74 11.86 -3.68
N VAL A 160 -9.35 10.66 -3.65
CA VAL A 160 -8.85 9.48 -4.39
C VAL A 160 -8.85 9.74 -5.89
N GLU A 161 -9.95 10.29 -6.41
CA GLU A 161 -10.05 10.63 -7.83
C GLU A 161 -9.07 11.74 -8.20
N ARG A 162 -9.10 12.86 -7.45
CA ARG A 162 -8.30 14.05 -7.76
C ARG A 162 -6.79 13.82 -7.64
N LEU A 163 -6.35 13.21 -6.54
CA LEU A 163 -4.93 13.14 -6.18
C LEU A 163 -4.26 11.83 -6.63
N LEU A 164 -5.02 10.78 -6.96
CA LEU A 164 -4.50 9.49 -7.41
C LEU A 164 -4.98 9.13 -8.82
N LEU A 165 -6.27 8.84 -9.01
CA LEU A 165 -6.76 8.23 -10.26
C LEU A 165 -6.53 9.12 -11.48
N ASN A 166 -6.83 10.42 -11.38
CA ASN A 166 -6.60 11.37 -12.48
C ASN A 166 -5.13 11.44 -12.92
N ARG A 167 -4.20 11.25 -11.99
CA ARG A 167 -2.76 11.22 -12.30
C ARG A 167 -2.36 9.94 -13.01
N TYR A 168 -2.93 8.80 -12.59
CA TYR A 168 -2.75 7.53 -13.28
C TYR A 168 -3.30 7.60 -14.70
N ASP A 169 -4.52 8.09 -14.89
CA ASP A 169 -5.14 8.23 -16.21
C ASP A 169 -4.33 9.17 -17.11
N SER A 170 -3.80 10.26 -16.57
CA SER A 170 -2.93 11.20 -17.30
C SER A 170 -1.60 10.56 -17.70
N ARG A 171 -1.01 9.70 -16.86
CA ARG A 171 0.23 8.97 -17.18
C ARG A 171 -0.04 7.88 -18.22
N LEU A 172 -1.08 7.07 -18.03
CA LEU A 172 -1.46 6.00 -18.95
C LEU A 172 -1.83 6.54 -20.34
N SER A 173 -2.54 7.68 -20.39
CA SER A 173 -2.88 8.33 -21.65
C SER A 173 -1.66 8.83 -22.41
N ARG A 174 -0.63 9.34 -21.70
CA ARG A 174 0.65 9.72 -22.32
C ARG A 174 1.42 8.51 -22.83
N TRP A 175 1.46 7.44 -22.05
CA TRP A 175 2.14 6.20 -22.43
C TRP A 175 1.51 5.56 -23.68
N LYS A 176 0.18 5.47 -23.74
CA LYS A 176 -0.53 4.98 -24.94
C LYS A 176 -0.22 5.82 -26.19
N ARG A 177 -0.09 7.14 -26.05
CA ARG A 177 0.29 8.01 -27.19
C ARG A 177 1.73 7.79 -27.65
N SER A 178 2.66 7.44 -26.75
CA SER A 178 4.05 7.14 -27.12
C SER A 178 4.24 5.77 -27.79
N GLU A 179 3.27 4.86 -27.68
CA GLU A 179 3.31 3.56 -28.36
C GLU A 179 2.75 3.60 -29.79
N VAL A 180 2.02 4.66 -30.16
CA VAL A 180 1.54 4.87 -31.53
C VAL A 180 2.67 5.54 -32.32
N PRO A 181 3.23 4.91 -33.37
CA PRO A 181 4.19 5.55 -34.24
C PRO A 181 3.58 6.83 -34.82
N ASP A 182 4.39 7.89 -34.89
CA ASP A 182 4.03 9.10 -35.63
C ASP A 182 4.00 8.73 -37.12
N ASP A 183 2.81 8.36 -37.62
CA ASP A 183 2.55 8.28 -39.05
C ASP A 183 2.62 9.72 -39.57
N GLY A 184 3.85 10.16 -39.86
CA GLY A 184 4.14 11.48 -40.37
C GLY A 184 3.26 11.82 -41.57
N PRO A 185 3.05 13.12 -41.86
CA PRO A 185 2.18 13.53 -42.94
C PRO A 185 2.59 12.84 -44.25
N PRO A 186 1.61 12.38 -45.07
CA PRO A 186 1.92 11.72 -46.33
C PRO A 186 2.79 12.64 -47.19
N PRO A 187 3.76 12.08 -47.94
CA PRO A 187 4.63 12.88 -48.79
C PRO A 187 3.79 13.72 -49.75
N SER A 188 4.06 15.01 -49.79
CA SER A 188 3.47 15.95 -50.74
C SER A 188 3.88 15.56 -52.15
N GLU A 189 2.88 15.25 -52.99
CA GLU A 189 3.02 15.03 -54.44
C GLU A 189 3.49 16.29 -55.19
#